data_AF-A0A504YLK5-F1
#
_entry.id   AF-A0A504YLK5-F1
#
_cell.length_a   1.000
_cell.length_b   1.000
_cell.length_c   1.000
_cell.angle_alpha   90.00
_cell.angle_beta   90.00
_cell.angle_gamma   90.00
#
_symmetry.space_group_name_H-M   'P 1'
#
loop_
_entity.id
_entity.type
_entity.pdbx_description
1 polymer ?
#
loop_
_entity_poly.entity_id
_entity_poly.type
_entity_poly.pdbx_seq_one_letter_code
_entity_poly.pdbx_strand_id
1 'polypeptide(L)'
;MECHFIQKFGQMHKVDVNDNERAVRRLQNAFKRAEGTLIFSARANSETDSSYEGVYFYPSIIRAGFEELNADFFRSTLEPVEKALRDAKIDNHQIHDIV
;
A
#
# COMPACT_ATOMS: atom_id res chain seq x y z
N MET A 1 -2.42 4.42 -3.78
CA MET A 1 -1.73 3.35 -3.03
C MET A 1 -0.85 2.49 -3.94
N GLU A 2 -1.39 1.90 -5.03
CA GLU A 2 -0.61 1.06 -5.96
C GLU A 2 0.68 1.70 -6.50
N CYS A 3 0.62 2.94 -6.99
CA CYS A 3 1.82 3.63 -7.49
C CYS A 3 2.87 3.86 -6.40
N HIS A 4 2.43 4.13 -5.16
CA HIS A 4 3.32 4.32 -4.02
C HIS A 4 4.04 3.02 -3.66
N PHE A 5 3.31 1.90 -3.68
CA PHE A 5 3.89 0.58 -3.45
C PHE A 5 4.95 0.23 -4.50
N ILE A 6 4.68 0.46 -5.78
CA ILE A 6 5.62 0.18 -6.88
C ILE A 6 6.88 1.03 -6.74
N GLN A 7 6.75 2.30 -6.38
CA GLN A 7 7.87 3.19 -6.11
C GLN A 7 8.72 2.74 -4.91
N LYS A 8 8.08 2.42 -3.78
CA LYS A 8 8.77 1.91 -2.59
C LYS A 8 9.44 0.56 -2.86
N PHE A 9 8.78 -0.31 -3.63
CA PHE A 9 9.36 -1.58 -4.07
C PHE A 9 10.63 -1.36 -4.90
N GLY A 10 10.58 -0.48 -5.90
CA GLY A 10 11.75 -0.15 -6.71
C GLY A 10 12.90 0.44 -5.88
N GLN A 11 12.59 1.30 -4.91
CA GLN A 11 13.58 1.86 -3.99
C GLN A 11 14.23 0.79 -3.09
N MET A 12 13.44 -0.12 -2.51
CA MET A 12 13.94 -1.17 -1.62
C MET A 12 14.84 -2.17 -2.35
N HIS A 13 14.44 -2.56 -3.56
CA HIS A 13 15.16 -3.57 -4.34
C HIS A 13 16.21 -2.97 -5.28
N LYS A 14 16.31 -1.63 -5.33
CA LYS A 14 17.19 -0.86 -6.24
C LYS A 14 17.00 -1.24 -7.70
N VAL A 15 15.74 -1.50 -8.08
CA VAL A 15 15.34 -1.89 -9.43
C VAL A 15 14.41 -0.83 -9.99
N ASP A 16 14.68 -0.36 -11.21
CA ASP A 16 13.71 0.44 -11.94
C ASP A 16 12.70 -0.47 -12.63
N VAL A 17 11.52 -0.56 -12.03
CA VAL A 17 10.41 -1.35 -12.57
C VAL A 17 9.60 -0.58 -13.61
N ASN A 18 9.81 0.73 -13.77
CA ASN A 18 9.00 1.56 -14.67
C ASN A 18 9.26 1.25 -16.15
N ASP A 19 10.48 0.80 -16.48
CA ASP A 19 10.88 0.45 -17.84
C ASP A 19 10.24 -0.86 -18.35
N ASN A 20 9.56 -1.62 -17.50
CA ASN A 20 8.92 -2.87 -17.88
C ASN A 20 7.43 -2.92 -17.50
N GLU A 21 6.58 -2.51 -18.45
CA GLU A 21 5.12 -2.52 -18.28
C GLU A 21 4.55 -3.89 -17.85
N ARG A 22 5.18 -5.00 -18.27
CA ARG A 22 4.74 -6.34 -17.86
C ARG A 22 5.06 -6.62 -16.39
N ALA A 23 6.21 -6.16 -15.90
CA ALA A 23 6.58 -6.26 -14.49
C ALA A 23 5.68 -5.38 -13.62
N VAL A 24 5.42 -4.15 -14.05
CA VAL A 24 4.49 -3.21 -13.39
C VAL A 24 3.10 -3.80 -13.24
N ARG A 25 2.51 -4.31 -14.32
CA ARG A 25 1.16 -4.92 -14.27
C ARG A 25 1.09 -6.13 -13.33
N ARG A 26 2.14 -6.95 -13.30
CA ARG A 26 2.21 -8.10 -12.39
C ARG A 26 2.29 -7.65 -10.93
N LEU A 27 3.13 -6.66 -10.65
CA LEU A 27 3.23 -6.02 -9.34
C LEU A 27 1.89 -5.45 -8.87
N GLN A 28 1.18 -4.74 -9.74
CA GLN A 28 -0.15 -4.21 -9.45
C GLN A 28 -1.15 -5.32 -9.11
N ASN A 29 -1.15 -6.41 -9.88
CA ASN A 29 -2.05 -7.54 -9.63
C ASN A 29 -1.70 -8.28 -8.33
N ALA A 30 -0.42 -8.47 -8.04
CA ALA A 30 0.03 -9.08 -6.79
C ALA A 30 -0.33 -8.19 -5.58
N PHE A 31 -0.12 -6.88 -5.70
CA PHE A 31 -0.51 -5.90 -4.69
C PHE A 31 -2.01 -5.95 -4.41
N LYS A 32 -2.87 -5.89 -5.44
CA LYS A 32 -4.34 -5.96 -5.28
C LYS A 32 -4.80 -7.25 -4.59
N ARG A 33 -4.18 -8.39 -4.94
CA ARG A 33 -4.47 -9.68 -4.31
C ARG A 33 -4.05 -9.71 -2.84
N ALA A 34 -2.86 -9.19 -2.55
CA ALA A 34 -2.36 -9.08 -1.18
C ALA A 34 -3.26 -8.15 -0.36
N GLU A 35 -3.59 -6.97 -0.88
CA GLU A 35 -4.50 -6.01 -0.25
C GLU A 35 -5.86 -6.63 0.07
N GLY A 36 -6.52 -7.27 -0.90
CA GLY A 36 -7.80 -7.96 -0.69
C GLY A 36 -7.74 -9.03 0.41
N THR A 37 -6.60 -9.72 0.53
CA THR A 37 -6.40 -10.73 1.59
C THR A 37 -6.10 -10.07 2.93
N LEU A 38 -5.25 -9.03 2.95
CA LEU A 38 -4.77 -8.36 4.16
C LEU A 38 -5.84 -7.52 4.88
N ILE A 39 -6.89 -7.12 4.15
CA ILE A 39 -8.07 -6.47 4.75
C ILE A 39 -8.73 -7.38 5.80
N PHE A 40 -8.75 -8.70 5.56
CA PHE A 40 -9.40 -9.67 6.46
C PHE A 40 -8.41 -10.59 7.21
N SER A 41 -7.19 -10.74 6.70
CA SER A 41 -6.17 -11.66 7.22
C SER A 41 -4.90 -10.93 7.64
N ALA A 42 -4.22 -11.41 8.67
CA ALA A 42 -2.93 -10.87 9.10
C ALA A 42 -1.79 -11.18 8.11
N ARG A 43 -1.97 -12.13 7.19
CA ARG A 43 -0.95 -12.57 6.24
C ARG A 43 -1.56 -12.85 4.88
N ALA A 44 -0.88 -12.41 3.84
CA ALA A 44 -1.12 -12.82 2.46
C ALA A 44 0.11 -13.59 1.96
N ASN A 45 -0.11 -14.85 1.62
CA ASN A 45 0.91 -15.64 0.92
C ASN A 45 0.79 -15.29 -0.56
N SER A 46 1.87 -14.80 -1.17
CA SER A 46 1.88 -14.57 -2.61
C SER A 46 2.53 -15.79 -3.26
N GLU A 47 1.72 -16.59 -3.93
CA GLU A 47 2.21 -17.63 -4.85
C GLU A 47 2.64 -16.93 -6.14
N THR A 48 3.65 -16.08 -6.06
CA THR A 48 4.15 -15.36 -7.24
C THR A 48 5.42 -16.04 -7.72
N ASP A 49 5.26 -16.95 -8.68
CA ASP A 49 6.35 -17.68 -9.36
C ASP A 49 7.10 -16.80 -10.39
N SER A 50 7.21 -15.49 -10.11
CA SER A 50 7.87 -14.56 -11.01
C SER A 50 8.96 -13.80 -10.27
N SER A 51 10.20 -14.11 -10.62
CA SER A 51 11.33 -13.22 -10.36
C SER A 51 11.35 -12.12 -11.42
N TYR A 52 11.64 -10.89 -11.02
CA TYR A 52 12.07 -9.84 -11.93
C TYR A 52 13.55 -9.59 -11.66
N GLU A 53 14.41 -9.83 -12.65
CA GLU A 53 15.88 -9.68 -12.51
C GLU A 53 16.48 -10.42 -11.30
N GLY A 54 15.92 -11.58 -10.94
CA GLY A 54 16.38 -12.36 -9.77
C GLY A 54 15.81 -11.90 -8.42
N VAL A 55 14.98 -10.85 -8.40
CA VAL A 55 14.23 -10.44 -7.21
C VAL A 55 12.91 -11.21 -7.15
N TYR A 56 12.75 -12.06 -6.14
CA TYR A 56 11.49 -12.71 -5.85
C TYR A 56 10.48 -11.68 -5.33
N PHE A 57 9.33 -11.57 -6.00
CA PHE A 57 8.20 -10.86 -5.40
C PHE A 57 7.78 -11.60 -4.14
N TYR A 58 7.68 -10.87 -3.02
CA TYR A 58 7.61 -11.38 -1.65
C TYR A 58 6.85 -12.71 -1.50
N PRO A 59 7.48 -13.79 -1.01
CA PRO A 59 6.82 -15.09 -0.83
C PRO A 59 5.63 -15.02 0.15
N SER A 60 5.63 -14.03 1.04
CA SER A 60 4.48 -13.69 1.89
C SER A 60 4.65 -12.30 2.49
N ILE A 61 3.58 -11.51 2.52
CA ILE A 61 3.53 -10.21 3.20
C ILE A 61 2.58 -10.31 4.41
N ILE A 62 3.01 -9.74 5.53
CA ILE A 62 2.18 -9.60 6.73
C ILE A 62 1.55 -8.22 6.76
N ARG A 63 0.37 -8.09 7.39
CA ARG A 63 -0.37 -6.83 7.46
C ARG A 63 0.47 -5.71 8.06
N ALA A 64 1.20 -5.98 9.15
CA ALA A 64 2.08 -5.00 9.77
C ALA A 64 3.17 -4.46 8.82
N GLY A 65 3.78 -5.34 8.03
CA GLY A 65 4.79 -4.94 7.03
C GLY A 65 4.17 -4.15 5.87
N PHE A 66 2.95 -4.50 5.47
CA PHE A 66 2.20 -3.73 4.47
C PHE A 66 1.82 -2.33 4.98
N GLU A 67 1.40 -2.24 6.24
CA GLU A 67 1.07 -0.98 6.92
C GLU A 67 2.30 -0.09 7.04
N GLU A 68 3.45 -0.65 7.41
CA GLU A 68 4.71 0.07 7.48
C GLU A 68 5.16 0.61 6.12
N LEU A 69 5.09 -0.22 5.07
CA LEU A 69 5.45 0.18 3.70
C LEU A 69 4.63 1.37 3.17
N ASN A 70 3.37 1.47 3.59
CA ASN A 70 2.44 2.50 3.15
C ASN A 70 2.15 3.54 4.25
N ALA A 71 2.90 3.55 5.35
CA ALA A 71 2.61 4.39 6.51
C ALA A 71 2.59 5.88 6.15
N ASP A 72 3.52 6.34 5.30
CA ASP A 72 3.58 7.71 4.82
C ASP A 72 2.30 8.08 4.05
N PHE A 73 1.85 7.19 3.17
CA PHE A 73 0.62 7.38 2.39
C PHE A 73 -0.62 7.39 3.30
N PHE A 74 -0.72 6.47 4.26
CA PHE A 74 -1.83 6.43 5.22
C PHE A 74 -1.88 7.65 6.14
N ARG A 75 -0.74 8.24 6.50
CA ARG A 75 -0.72 9.49 7.27
C ARG A 75 -1.20 10.67 6.43
N SER A 76 -0.86 10.71 5.14
CA SER A 76 -1.32 11.77 4.24
C SER A 76 -2.84 11.83 4.08
N THR A 77 -3.56 10.73 4.34
CA THR A 77 -5.04 10.73 4.29
C THR A 77 -5.69 11.43 5.48
N LEU A 78 -4.94 11.70 6.56
CA LEU A 78 -5.44 12.46 7.71
C LEU A 78 -5.46 13.97 7.45
N GLU A 79 -4.56 14.49 6.63
CA GLU A 79 -4.49 15.91 6.28
C GLU A 79 -5.81 16.51 5.78
N PRO A 80 -6.55 15.89 4.83
CA PRO A 80 -7.84 16.41 4.40
C PRO A 80 -8.92 16.32 5.48
N VAL A 81 -8.87 15.31 6.36
CA VAL A 81 -9.81 15.17 7.49
C VAL A 81 -9.61 16.32 8.46
N GLU A 82 -8.37 16.57 8.87
CA GLU A 82 -8.07 17.70 9.75
C GLU A 82 -8.42 19.05 9.13
N LYS A 83 -8.20 19.21 7.81
CA LYS A 83 -8.57 20.41 7.09
C LYS A 83 -10.09 20.63 7.10
N ALA A 84 -10.86 19.58 6.79
CA ALA A 84 -12.32 19.64 6.81
C ALA A 84 -12.86 20.03 8.19
N LEU A 85 -12.26 19.50 9.26
CA LEU A 85 -12.63 19.84 10.64
C LEU A 85 -12.29 21.28 11.00
N ARG A 86 -11.12 21.77 10.60
CA ARG A 86 -10.73 23.18 10.77
C ARG A 86 -11.68 24.12 10.03
N ASP A 87 -12.03 23.79 8.79
CA ASP A 87 -12.95 24.59 7.97
C ASP A 87 -14.37 24.59 8.56
N ALA A 88 -14.81 23.44 9.09
CA ALA A 88 -16.09 23.30 9.77
C ALA A 88 -16.12 23.91 11.19
N LYS A 89 -14.96 24.22 11.77
CA LYS A 89 -14.79 24.66 13.17
C LYS A 89 -15.39 23.68 14.18
N ILE A 90 -15.24 22.40 13.90
CA ILE A 90 -15.74 21.29 14.73
C ILE A 90 -14.54 20.59 15.35
N ASP A 91 -14.57 20.40 16.67
CA ASP A 91 -13.58 19.58 17.35
C ASP A 91 -13.86 18.08 17.13
N ASN A 92 -12.82 17.25 17.13
CA ASN A 92 -12.94 15.79 16.97
C ASN A 92 -13.98 15.15 17.90
N HIS A 93 -14.13 15.67 19.12
CA HIS A 93 -15.07 15.18 20.13
C HIS A 93 -16.54 15.47 19.79
N GLN A 94 -16.80 16.38 18.86
CA GLN A 94 -18.13 16.78 18.42
C GLN A 94 -18.60 16.00 17.19
N ILE A 95 -17.79 15.04 16.70
CA ILE A 95 -18.18 14.12 15.63
C ILE A 95 -19.07 13.05 16.27
N HIS A 96 -20.34 13.01 15.86
CA HIS A 96 -21.32 12.10 16.43
C HIS A 96 -21.34 10.73 15.73
N ASP A 97 -20.90 10.68 14.47
CA ASP A 97 -20.91 9.48 13.65
C ASP A 97 -19.81 9.51 12.59
N ILE A 98 -19.32 8.33 12.21
CA ILE A 98 -18.32 8.11 11.15
C ILE A 98 -18.88 7.01 10.24
N VAL A 99 -19.07 7.34 8.96
CA VAL A 99 -19.66 6.46 7.95
C VAL A 99 -18.58 5.76 7.12
#